data_AF-A0A7X9E4R1-F1
#
_entry.id   AF-A0A7X9E4R1-F1
#
_cell.length_a   1.000
_cell.length_b   1.000
_cell.length_c   1.000
_cell.angle_alpha   90.00
_cell.angle_beta   90.00
_cell.angle_gamma   90.00
#
_symmetry.space_group_name_H-M   'P 1'
#
loop_
_entity.id
_entity.type
_entity.pdbx_description
1 polymer ?
#
loop_
_entity_poly.entity_id
_entity_poly.type
_entity_poly.pdbx_seq_one_letter_code
_entity_poly.pdbx_strand_id
1 'polypeptide(L)'
;KIVTEDNNKIQTPYRPQKLFYFMQMYEFKPTFIVDVSSTFDTKMKSIYAFETQFHNPRSVEPETFISHPNFLKFLEARAKVYGFKIGKDYGEPFYCEEEMELDLEFLLKGTK
;
A
#
# COMPACT_ATOMS: atom_id res chain seq x y z
N LYS A 1 29.73 7.43 13.23
CA LYS A 1 28.92 6.22 12.92
C LYS A 1 27.87 6.11 14.02
N ILE A 2 26.57 6.10 13.68
CA ILE A 2 25.49 5.97 14.67
C ILE A 2 25.43 4.50 15.13
N VAL A 3 25.39 4.26 16.43
CA VAL A 3 25.19 2.94 17.03
C VAL A 3 23.75 2.90 17.54
N THR A 4 23.00 1.88 17.13
CA THR A 4 21.61 1.68 17.56
C THR A 4 21.51 0.41 18.41
N GLU A 5 20.58 0.43 19.35
CA GLU A 5 20.38 -0.63 20.35
C GLU A 5 18.89 -0.97 20.42
N ASP A 6 18.59 -2.26 20.52
CA ASP A 6 17.24 -2.77 20.79
C ASP A 6 17.33 -3.86 21.86
N ASN A 7 16.50 -3.78 22.91
CA ASN A 7 16.48 -4.74 24.02
C ASN A 7 17.88 -5.07 24.61
N ASN A 8 18.71 -4.05 24.86
CA ASN A 8 20.09 -4.19 25.35
C ASN A 8 21.03 -4.94 24.39
N LYS A 9 20.71 -5.02 23.10
CA LYS A 9 21.57 -5.59 22.05
C LYS A 9 21.91 -4.55 21.00
N ILE A 10 23.21 -4.40 20.74
CA ILE A 10 23.71 -3.57 19.65
C ILE A 10 23.25 -4.15 18.31
N GLN A 11 22.60 -3.34 17.49
CA GLN A 11 22.14 -3.76 16.18
C GLN A 11 23.31 -3.82 15.20
N THR A 12 23.39 -4.91 14.43
CA THR A 12 24.34 -5.05 13.32
C THR A 12 23.85 -4.26 12.11
N PRO A 13 24.75 -3.69 11.28
CA PRO A 13 24.37 -3.09 10.02
C PRO A 13 23.54 -4.06 9.17
N TYR A 14 22.39 -3.60 8.69
CA TYR A 14 21.50 -4.36 7.82
C TYR A 14 21.32 -3.62 6.51
N ARG A 15 21.42 -4.35 5.39
CA ARG A 15 21.12 -3.84 4.06
C ARG A 15 19.86 -4.54 3.56
N PRO A 16 18.72 -3.84 3.42
CA PRO A 16 17.54 -4.42 2.81
C PRO A 16 17.85 -4.97 1.43
N GLN A 17 17.24 -6.11 1.08
CA GLN A 17 17.40 -6.72 -0.25
C GLN A 17 16.64 -5.96 -1.33
N LYS A 18 15.51 -5.35 -0.98
CA LYS A 18 14.65 -4.57 -1.87
C LYS A 18 14.02 -3.40 -1.15
N LEU A 19 13.77 -2.33 -1.90
CA LEU A 19 13.04 -1.15 -1.47
C LEU A 19 11.88 -0.89 -2.43
N PHE A 20 10.68 -0.76 -1.88
CA PHE A 20 9.46 -0.48 -2.64
C PHE A 20 8.74 0.73 -2.06
N TYR A 21 8.14 1.53 -2.93
CA TYR A 21 7.43 2.75 -2.58
C TYR A 21 5.94 2.55 -2.89
N PHE A 22 5.09 2.87 -1.91
CA PHE A 22 3.64 2.76 -2.06
C PHE A 22 3.00 4.12 -2.36
N MET A 23 1.86 4.09 -3.05
CA MET A 23 1.16 5.31 -3.46
C MET A 23 0.27 5.87 -2.35
N GLN A 24 0.63 7.03 -1.82
CA GLN A 24 -0.17 7.78 -0.85
C GLN A 24 -1.04 8.84 -1.54
N MET A 25 -0.58 10.08 -1.62
CA MET A 25 -1.34 11.20 -2.21
C MET A 25 -1.00 11.40 -3.69
N TYR A 26 0.29 11.49 -4.00
CA TYR A 26 0.75 11.74 -5.36
C TYR A 26 0.80 10.45 -6.16
N GLU A 27 0.25 10.53 -7.37
CA GLU A 27 0.30 9.42 -8.31
C GLU A 27 1.68 9.33 -8.95
N PHE A 28 2.08 8.10 -9.25
CA PHE A 28 3.28 7.76 -10.00
C PHE A 28 2.95 6.60 -10.93
N LYS A 29 3.76 6.39 -11.97
CA LYS A 29 3.66 5.19 -12.80
C LYS A 29 4.17 3.99 -11.98
N PRO A 30 3.32 2.99 -11.66
CA PRO A 30 3.79 1.84 -10.91
C PRO A 30 4.75 0.98 -11.74
N THR A 31 5.71 0.35 -11.07
CA THR A 31 6.53 -0.71 -11.62
C THR A 31 5.75 -2.02 -11.64
N PHE A 32 4.98 -2.30 -10.59
CA PHE A 32 4.10 -3.47 -10.50
C PHE A 32 2.86 -3.16 -9.64
N ILE A 33 1.86 -4.04 -9.74
CA ILE A 33 0.61 -3.98 -8.99
C ILE A 33 0.44 -5.31 -8.25
N VAL A 34 0.13 -5.24 -6.95
CA VAL A 34 -0.15 -6.42 -6.13
C VAL A 34 -1.66 -6.63 -6.06
N ASP A 35 -2.13 -7.84 -6.35
CA ASP A 35 -3.52 -8.25 -6.09
C ASP A 35 -3.77 -8.28 -4.59
N VAL A 36 -4.69 -7.44 -4.13
CA VAL A 36 -5.09 -7.35 -2.72
C VAL A 36 -6.56 -7.73 -2.53
N SER A 37 -7.18 -8.38 -3.52
CA SER A 37 -8.63 -8.64 -3.52
C SER A 37 -9.07 -9.45 -2.30
N SER A 38 -8.28 -10.44 -1.89
CA SER A 38 -8.59 -11.27 -0.71
C SER A 38 -8.34 -10.58 0.65
N THR A 39 -7.64 -9.44 0.67
CA THR A 39 -7.26 -8.72 1.90
C THR A 39 -7.80 -7.30 1.96
N PHE A 40 -8.52 -6.85 0.93
CA PHE A 40 -9.02 -5.49 0.82
C PHE A 40 -9.92 -5.08 1.99
N ASP A 41 -10.81 -5.96 2.43
CA ASP A 41 -11.67 -5.70 3.60
C ASP A 41 -10.86 -5.49 4.88
N THR A 42 -9.80 -6.27 5.08
CA THR A 42 -8.90 -6.10 6.23
C THR A 42 -8.17 -4.77 6.16
N LYS A 43 -7.69 -4.37 4.98
CA LYS A 43 -7.11 -3.04 4.76
C LYS A 43 -8.09 -1.93 5.13
N MET A 44 -9.34 -2.01 4.66
CA MET A 44 -10.33 -0.99 4.97
C MET A 44 -10.63 -0.92 6.47
N LYS A 45 -10.77 -2.06 7.16
CA LYS A 45 -10.91 -2.11 8.63
C LYS A 45 -9.74 -1.44 9.36
N SER A 46 -8.50 -1.69 8.92
CA SER A 46 -7.31 -1.05 9.49
C SER A 46 -7.30 0.47 9.32
N ILE A 47 -7.84 0.99 8.21
CA ILE A 47 -7.98 2.43 7.98
C ILE A 47 -9.04 3.01 8.92
N TYR A 48 -10.21 2.37 9.03
CA TYR A 48 -11.28 2.79 9.92
C TYR A 48 -10.88 2.79 11.42
N ALA A 49 -9.90 1.98 11.82
CA ALA A 49 -9.40 1.94 13.19
C ALA A 49 -8.75 3.27 13.66
N PHE A 50 -8.34 4.14 12.74
CA PHE A 50 -7.82 5.48 13.06
C PHE A 50 -8.96 6.51 13.11
N GLU A 51 -9.90 6.32 14.04
CA GLU A 51 -11.15 7.08 14.14
C GLU A 51 -10.98 8.61 14.23
N THR A 52 -9.85 9.09 14.74
CA THR A 52 -9.55 10.52 14.85
C THR A 52 -8.98 11.12 13.56
N GLN A 53 -8.50 10.28 12.64
CA GLN A 53 -7.86 10.73 11.38
C GLN A 53 -8.81 10.65 10.18
N PHE A 54 -9.79 9.73 10.22
CA PHE A 54 -10.72 9.50 9.11
C PHE A 54 -12.15 9.92 9.48
N HIS A 55 -13.04 9.95 8.48
CA HIS A 55 -14.40 10.46 8.63
C HIS A 55 -15.13 9.83 9.83
N ASN A 56 -15.40 10.67 10.84
CA ASN A 56 -16.20 10.32 12.00
C ASN A 56 -17.33 11.35 12.14
N PRO A 57 -18.60 10.96 11.92
CA PRO A 57 -19.75 11.85 12.02
C PRO A 57 -19.95 12.48 13.41
N ARG A 58 -19.29 11.94 14.44
CA ARG A 58 -19.35 12.42 15.83
C ARG A 58 -18.15 13.31 16.19
N SER A 59 -17.20 13.50 15.29
CA SER A 59 -16.03 14.35 15.55
C SER A 59 -16.43 15.82 15.58
N VAL A 60 -15.83 16.55 16.52
CA VAL A 60 -15.90 18.02 16.64
C VAL A 60 -14.61 18.70 16.17
N GLU A 61 -13.65 17.90 15.66
CA GLU A 61 -12.38 18.41 15.17
C GLU A 61 -12.53 19.09 13.81
N PRO A 62 -11.65 20.04 13.46
CA PRO A 62 -11.63 20.65 12.14
C PRO A 62 -11.45 19.60 11.04
N GLU A 63 -12.25 19.71 9.98
CA GLU A 63 -12.16 18.79 8.86
C GLU A 63 -10.80 18.93 8.14
N THR A 64 -10.10 17.82 8.02
CA THR A 64 -8.90 17.67 7.19
C THR A 64 -9.25 16.96 5.88
N PHE A 65 -8.37 17.05 4.88
CA PHE A 65 -8.53 16.35 3.60
C PHE A 65 -8.82 14.84 3.75
N ILE A 66 -8.17 14.17 4.71
CA ILE A 66 -8.33 12.73 4.94
C ILE A 66 -9.57 12.38 5.78
N SER A 67 -10.11 13.33 6.55
CA SER A 67 -11.34 13.15 7.32
C SER A 67 -12.62 13.34 6.49
N HIS A 68 -12.50 13.88 5.26
CA HIS A 68 -13.64 14.03 4.37
C HIS A 68 -14.09 12.64 3.85
N PRO A 69 -15.39 12.29 3.84
CA PRO A 69 -15.88 10.97 3.39
C PRO A 69 -15.40 10.54 2.00
N ASN A 70 -15.21 11.53 1.11
CA ASN A 70 -14.72 11.32 -0.24
C ASN A 70 -13.30 10.72 -0.28
N PHE A 71 -12.48 10.90 0.76
CA PHE A 71 -11.15 10.30 0.81
C PHE A 71 -11.20 8.77 0.82
N LEU A 72 -12.12 8.19 1.59
CA LEU A 72 -12.29 6.73 1.63
C LEU A 72 -12.83 6.19 0.31
N LYS A 73 -13.78 6.90 -0.31
CA LYS A 73 -14.28 6.56 -1.65
C LYS A 73 -13.16 6.64 -2.70
N PHE A 74 -12.29 7.64 -2.60
CA PHE A 74 -11.12 7.78 -3.46
C PHE A 74 -10.16 6.60 -3.29
N LEU A 75 -9.88 6.18 -2.05
CA LEU A 75 -9.02 5.02 -1.78
C LEU A 75 -9.57 3.73 -2.40
N GLU A 76 -10.88 3.49 -2.25
CA GLU A 76 -11.54 2.32 -2.85
C GLU A 76 -11.51 2.39 -4.38
N ALA A 77 -11.87 3.54 -4.96
CA ALA A 77 -11.86 3.73 -6.41
C ALA A 77 -10.46 3.49 -7.00
N ARG A 78 -9.41 4.00 -6.34
CA ARG A 78 -8.03 3.78 -6.77
C ARG A 78 -7.66 2.30 -6.73
N ALA A 79 -8.02 1.59 -5.67
CA ALA A 79 -7.76 0.16 -5.57
C ALA A 79 -8.46 -0.62 -6.70
N LYS A 80 -9.71 -0.27 -7.04
CA LYS A 80 -10.44 -0.87 -8.17
C LYS A 80 -9.78 -0.57 -9.51
N VAL A 81 -9.33 0.67 -9.74
CA VAL A 81 -8.65 1.05 -10.98
C VAL A 81 -7.38 0.23 -11.20
N TYR A 82 -6.56 0.06 -10.16
CA TYR A 82 -5.33 -0.73 -10.27
C TYR A 82 -5.59 -2.24 -10.31
N GLY A 83 -6.63 -2.74 -9.62
CA GLY A 83 -7.08 -4.12 -9.75
C GLY A 83 -7.48 -4.45 -11.20
N PHE A 84 -8.30 -3.59 -11.80
CA PHE A 84 -8.75 -3.75 -13.18
C PHE A 84 -7.59 -3.85 -14.17
N LYS A 85 -6.50 -3.09 -13.98
CA LYS A 85 -5.31 -3.14 -14.84
C LYS A 85 -4.61 -4.50 -14.88
N ILE A 86 -4.80 -5.34 -13.85
CA ILE A 86 -4.27 -6.70 -13.77
C ILE A 86 -5.36 -7.79 -13.77
N GLY A 87 -6.60 -7.43 -14.12
CA GLY A 87 -7.73 -8.36 -14.17
C GLY A 87 -8.20 -8.86 -12.80
N LYS A 88 -8.06 -8.05 -11.75
CA LYS A 88 -8.44 -8.35 -10.36
C LYS A 88 -9.45 -7.33 -9.82
N ASP A 89 -10.10 -7.63 -8.69
CA ASP A 89 -11.08 -6.73 -8.08
C ASP A 89 -10.39 -5.50 -7.45
N TYR A 90 -9.26 -5.73 -6.77
CA TYR A 90 -8.49 -4.69 -6.09
C TYR A 90 -6.99 -4.88 -6.28
N GLY A 91 -6.29 -3.78 -6.56
CA GLY A 91 -4.84 -3.76 -6.73
C GLY A 91 -4.16 -2.60 -6.02
N GLU A 92 -2.95 -2.84 -5.52
CA GLU A 92 -2.10 -1.81 -4.94
C GLU A 92 -0.88 -1.54 -5.83
N PRO A 93 -0.68 -0.29 -6.29
CA PRO A 93 0.47 0.09 -7.09
C PRO A 93 1.73 0.30 -6.23
N PHE A 94 2.85 -0.26 -6.68
CA PHE A 94 4.17 -0.04 -6.09
C PHE A 94 5.17 0.43 -7.14
N TYR A 95 6.12 1.24 -6.71
CA TYR A 95 7.29 1.64 -7.48
C TYR A 95 8.55 1.00 -6.91
N CYS A 96 9.44 0.59 -7.79
CA CYS A 96 10.79 0.15 -7.48
C CYS A 96 11.75 0.89 -8.42
N GLU A 97 12.83 1.45 -7.86
CA GLU A 97 13.88 2.11 -8.64
C GLU A 97 14.83 1.10 -9.28
N GLU A 98 15.01 -0.07 -8.65
CA GLU A 98 15.81 -1.15 -9.17
C GLU A 98 15.07 -1.90 -10.28
N GLU A 99 15.82 -2.37 -11.28
CA GLU A 99 15.29 -3.30 -12.28
C GLU A 99 14.81 -4.61 -11.63
N MET A 100 13.69 -5.12 -12.12
CA MET A 100 13.11 -6.38 -11.66
C MET A 100 13.41 -7.51 -12.65
N GLU A 101 13.87 -8.65 -12.12
CA GLU A 101 13.96 -9.87 -12.91
C GLU A 101 12.56 -10.33 -13.33
N LEU A 102 12.40 -10.61 -14.62
CA LEU A 102 11.18 -11.20 -15.18
C LEU A 102 11.36 -12.71 -15.31
N ASP A 103 10.70 -13.47 -14.43
CA ASP A 103 10.58 -14.92 -14.58
C ASP A 103 9.42 -15.25 -15.54
N LEU A 104 9.76 -15.46 -16.81
CA LEU A 104 8.81 -15.84 -17.84
C LEU A 104 8.21 -17.23 -17.64
N GLU A 105 8.94 -18.16 -17.02
CA GLU A 105 8.39 -19.50 -16.78
C GLU A 105 7.25 -19.44 -15.78
N PHE A 106 7.43 -18.68 -14.70
CA PHE A 106 6.36 -18.43 -13.74
C PHE A 106 5.16 -17.73 -14.41
N LEU A 107 5.42 -16.71 -15.22
CA LEU A 107 4.37 -15.94 -15.90
C LEU A 107 3.52 -16.81 -16.84
N LEU A 108 4.15 -17.68 -17.63
CA LEU A 108 3.47 -18.49 -18.65
C LEU A 108 2.81 -19.76 -18.08
N LYS A 109 3.24 -20.25 -16.91
CA LYS A 109 2.63 -21.43 -16.25
C LYS A 109 1.38 -21.05 -15.45
N GLY A 110 1.12 -19.76 -15.24
CA GLY A 110 -0.01 -19.23 -14.48
C GLY A 110 -1.36 -19.24 -15.22
N THR A 111 -1.81 -20.39 -15.73
CA THR A 111 -3.23 -20.72 -15.96
C THR A 111 -3.34 -22.21 -16.30
N LYS A 112 -3.62 -23.03 -15.28
CA LYS A 112 -4.32 -24.29 -15.42
C LYS A 112 -5.54 -24.25 -14.50
#